data_AF-A0A4S3MPP4-F1
#
_entry.id   AF-A0A4S3MPP4-F1
#
_cell.length_a   1.000
_cell.length_b   1.000
_cell.length_c   1.000
_cell.angle_alpha   90.00
_cell.angle_beta   90.00
_cell.angle_gamma   90.00
#
_symmetry.space_group_name_H-M   'P 1'
#
loop_
_entity.id
_entity.type
_entity.pdbx_description
1 polymer ?
#
loop_
_entity_poly.entity_id
_entity_poly.type
_entity_poly.pdbx_seq_one_letter_code
_entity_poly.pdbx_strand_id
1 'polypeptide(L)'
;MGWLERIAERQMLRARARGQLIGLAGEGKPLPDRTGDAFVSVGDAAGFRIMAAAGVLPEEIEWKKRAEVLRAHVAALTDPDEIKAALAELARIEMRRAIAEEARRAFLKP
;
A
#
# COMPACT_ATOMS: atom_id res chain seq x y z
N MET A 1 23.19 -29.62 9.69
CA MET A 1 23.26 -28.43 8.81
C MET A 1 22.95 -28.84 7.37
N GLY A 2 21.72 -28.57 6.91
CA GLY A 2 21.25 -28.78 5.55
C GLY A 2 21.96 -27.89 4.51
N TRP A 3 21.73 -28.17 3.23
CA TRP A 3 22.34 -27.43 2.12
C TRP A 3 21.87 -25.97 2.05
N LEU A 4 20.60 -25.70 2.32
CA LEU A 4 20.03 -24.34 2.37
C LEU A 4 20.70 -23.50 3.46
N GLU A 5 20.91 -24.06 4.65
CA GLU A 5 21.57 -23.37 5.76
C GLU A 5 23.00 -22.94 5.39
N ARG A 6 23.77 -23.82 4.71
CA ARG A 6 25.12 -23.49 4.24
C ARG A 6 25.13 -22.38 3.19
N ILE A 7 24.12 -22.31 2.33
CA ILE A 7 23.98 -21.22 1.36
C ILE A 7 23.67 -19.91 2.09
N ALA A 8 22.68 -19.93 2.98
CA ALA A 8 22.28 -18.76 3.75
C ALA A 8 23.47 -18.18 4.53
N GLU A 9 24.22 -19.02 5.24
CA GLU A 9 25.39 -18.61 6.01
C GLU A 9 26.47 -17.97 5.12
N ARG A 10 26.77 -18.56 3.95
CA ARG A 10 27.71 -17.95 2.99
C ARG A 10 27.25 -16.59 2.50
N GLN A 11 25.94 -16.39 2.27
CA GLN A 11 25.43 -15.09 1.83
C GLN A 11 25.50 -14.04 2.95
N MET A 12 25.17 -14.43 4.19
CA MET A 12 25.30 -13.54 5.35
C MET A 12 26.76 -13.10 5.57
N LEU A 13 27.71 -14.04 5.48
CA LEU A 13 29.14 -13.74 5.61
C LEU A 13 29.63 -12.78 4.50
N ARG A 14 29.18 -12.96 3.26
CA ARG A 14 29.48 -12.06 2.15
C ARG A 14 28.91 -10.66 2.36
N ALA A 15 27.64 -10.56 2.78
CA ALA A 15 27.00 -9.28 3.06
C ALA A 15 27.71 -8.52 4.18
N ARG A 16 28.11 -9.24 5.24
CA ARG A 16 28.91 -8.69 6.34
C ARG A 16 30.26 -8.15 5.86
N ALA A 17 30.99 -8.93 5.05
CA ALA A 17 32.28 -8.50 4.51
C ALA A 17 32.18 -7.25 3.62
N ARG A 18 31.03 -7.05 2.96
CA ARG A 18 30.73 -5.86 2.16
C ARG A 18 30.20 -4.68 2.97
N GLY A 19 30.12 -4.79 4.30
CA GLY A 19 29.57 -3.75 5.15
C GLY A 19 28.06 -3.53 5.00
N GLN A 20 27.34 -4.42 4.30
CA GLN A 20 25.90 -4.27 4.01
C GLN A 20 25.01 -4.49 5.24
N LEU A 21 25.59 -4.90 6.38
CA LEU A 21 24.89 -5.15 7.63
C LEU A 21 25.15 -4.05 8.68
N ILE A 22 25.79 -2.95 8.30
CA ILE A 22 26.14 -1.81 9.16
C ILE A 22 25.66 -0.53 8.45
N GLY A 23 25.23 0.47 9.21
CA GLY A 23 24.60 1.69 8.70
C GLY A 23 23.18 1.48 8.16
N LEU A 24 22.47 0.46 8.64
CA LEU A 24 21.13 0.15 8.12
C LEU A 24 20.12 1.25 8.50
N ALA A 25 19.10 1.43 7.66
CA ALA A 25 18.01 2.35 7.94
C ALA A 25 17.31 1.94 9.26
N GLY A 26 17.46 2.78 10.29
CA GLY A 26 16.91 2.51 11.61
C GLY A 26 17.84 1.77 12.57
N GLU A 27 19.12 1.58 12.23
CA GLU A 27 20.10 1.01 13.16
C GLU A 27 20.20 1.83 14.46
N GLY A 28 20.15 1.14 15.60
CA GLY A 28 20.13 1.74 16.93
C GLY A 28 18.81 2.41 17.34
N LYS A 29 17.81 2.47 16.45
CA LYS A 29 16.48 3.01 16.76
C LYS A 29 15.57 1.90 17.30
N PRO A 30 14.58 2.24 18.16
CA PRO A 30 13.56 1.29 18.55
C PRO A 30 12.82 0.75 17.32
N LEU A 31 12.34 -0.48 17.42
CA LEU A 31 11.48 -1.05 16.39
C LEU A 31 10.25 -0.15 16.23
N PRO A 32 9.80 0.11 14.99
CA PRO A 32 8.62 0.91 14.76
C PRO A 32 7.40 0.22 15.38
N ASP A 33 6.46 1.01 15.91
CA ASP A 33 5.19 0.49 16.41
C ASP A 33 4.40 -0.13 15.25
N ARG A 34 3.95 -1.37 15.46
CA ARG A 34 3.21 -2.18 14.49
C ARG A 34 1.94 -2.76 15.10
N THR A 35 1.42 -2.16 16.17
CA THR A 35 0.14 -2.55 16.78
C THR A 35 -1.02 -2.58 15.77
N GLY A 36 -0.98 -1.75 14.72
CA GLY A 36 -1.94 -1.78 13.61
C GLY A 36 -1.93 -3.05 12.75
N ASP A 37 -0.85 -3.82 12.75
CA ASP A 37 -0.72 -5.08 12.00
C ASP A 37 -1.22 -6.29 12.82
N ALA A 38 -1.72 -6.10 14.06
CA ALA A 38 -2.01 -7.19 15.00
C ALA A 38 -3.05 -8.21 14.51
N PHE A 39 -3.92 -7.81 13.58
CA PHE A 39 -4.97 -8.66 13.00
C PHE A 39 -4.70 -9.04 11.53
N VAL A 40 -3.52 -8.72 11.01
CA VAL A 40 -3.09 -9.03 9.63
C VAL A 40 -2.14 -10.22 9.66
N SER A 41 -2.24 -11.11 8.66
CA SER A 41 -1.29 -12.23 8.57
C SER A 41 0.15 -11.70 8.42
N VAL A 42 1.13 -12.43 8.96
CA VAL A 42 2.55 -12.00 8.90
C VAL A 42 3.03 -11.84 7.45
N GLY A 43 2.53 -12.69 6.56
CA GLY A 43 2.80 -12.64 5.11
C GLY A 43 2.23 -11.38 4.46
N ASP A 44 0.97 -11.06 4.74
CA ASP A 44 0.30 -9.88 4.18
C ASP A 44 0.93 -8.59 4.70
N ALA A 45 1.21 -8.51 6.01
CA ALA A 45 1.87 -7.36 6.60
C ALA A 45 3.26 -7.13 5.99
N ALA A 46 4.01 -8.20 5.71
CA ALA A 46 5.29 -8.10 5.01
C ALA A 46 5.11 -7.65 3.55
N GLY A 47 4.15 -8.21 2.82
CA GLY A 47 3.83 -7.83 1.46
C GLY A 47 3.42 -6.36 1.33
N PHE A 48 2.54 -5.88 2.21
CA PHE A 48 2.12 -4.48 2.26
C PHE A 48 3.28 -3.53 2.52
N ARG A 49 4.23 -3.91 3.40
CA ARG A 49 5.43 -3.10 3.64
C ARG A 49 6.35 -3.04 2.43
N ILE A 50 6.53 -4.16 1.73
CA ILE A 50 7.34 -4.20 0.50
C ILE A 50 6.72 -3.30 -0.57
N MET A 51 5.40 -3.36 -0.74
CA MET A 51 4.68 -2.50 -1.68
C MET A 51 4.77 -1.01 -1.28
N ALA A 52 4.57 -0.69 -0.01
CA ALA A 52 4.69 0.67 0.50
C ALA A 52 6.12 1.23 0.34
N ALA A 53 7.15 0.42 0.61
CA ALA A 53 8.54 0.80 0.40
C ALA A 53 8.90 1.00 -1.07
N ALA A 54 8.23 0.28 -1.98
CA ALA A 54 8.34 0.47 -3.42
C ALA A 54 7.50 1.66 -3.95
N GLY A 55 6.78 2.38 -3.08
CA GLY A 55 5.93 3.50 -3.46
C GLY A 55 4.64 3.08 -4.19
N VAL A 56 4.29 1.79 -4.15
CA VAL A 56 3.09 1.27 -4.80
C VAL A 56 1.89 1.69 -3.96
N LEU A 57 1.13 2.65 -4.47
CA LEU A 57 -0.15 3.05 -3.92
C LEU A 57 -1.24 2.18 -4.55
N PRO A 58 -2.06 1.45 -3.75
CA PRO A 58 -3.22 0.74 -4.29
C PRO A 58 -4.13 1.68 -5.09
N GLU A 59 -4.59 1.25 -6.26
CA GLU A 59 -5.45 2.06 -7.16
C GLU A 59 -6.71 2.59 -6.45
N GLU A 60 -7.25 1.80 -5.52
CA GLU A 60 -8.29 2.17 -4.55
C GLU A 60 -8.08 3.58 -3.95
N ILE A 61 -6.86 3.87 -3.50
CA ILE A 61 -6.56 5.10 -2.76
C ILE A 61 -6.51 6.29 -3.71
N GLU A 62 -6.06 6.11 -4.94
CA GLU A 62 -6.11 7.16 -5.96
C GLU A 62 -7.54 7.55 -6.30
N TRP A 63 -8.41 6.55 -6.53
CA TRP A 63 -9.82 6.78 -6.80
C TRP A 63 -10.53 7.43 -5.62
N LYS A 64 -10.20 7.04 -4.38
CA LYS A 64 -10.73 7.68 -3.17
C LYS A 64 -10.38 9.17 -3.11
N LYS A 65 -9.11 9.53 -3.32
CA LYS A 65 -8.67 10.94 -3.34
C LYS A 65 -9.39 11.75 -4.41
N ARG A 66 -9.54 11.19 -5.62
CA ARG A 66 -10.27 11.84 -6.72
C ARG A 66 -11.75 12.05 -6.36
N ALA A 67 -12.39 11.07 -5.72
CA ALA A 67 -13.77 11.19 -5.27
C ALA A 67 -13.93 12.29 -4.20
N GLU A 68 -13.02 12.41 -3.24
CA GLU A 68 -13.03 13.46 -2.22
C GLU A 68 -12.90 14.86 -2.84
N VAL A 69 -11.96 15.04 -3.77
CA VAL A 69 -11.80 16.31 -4.51
C VAL A 69 -13.07 16.66 -5.28
N LEU A 70 -13.67 15.69 -5.98
CA LEU A 70 -14.87 15.95 -6.77
C LEU A 70 -16.10 16.22 -5.90
N ARG A 71 -16.25 15.58 -4.74
CA ARG A 71 -17.30 15.93 -3.77
C ARG A 71 -17.19 17.37 -3.30
N ALA A 72 -15.97 17.81 -2.98
CA ALA A 72 -15.72 19.20 -2.58
C ALA A 72 -16.05 20.17 -3.73
N HIS A 73 -15.73 19.79 -4.97
CA HIS A 73 -16.08 20.57 -6.16
C HIS A 73 -17.59 20.68 -6.35
N VAL A 74 -18.33 19.56 -6.29
CA VAL A 74 -19.81 19.54 -6.39
C VAL A 74 -20.45 20.46 -5.35
N ALA A 75 -19.94 20.47 -4.11
CA ALA A 75 -20.47 21.31 -3.04
C ALA A 75 -20.28 22.82 -3.27
N ALA A 76 -19.34 23.21 -4.13
CA ALA A 76 -19.06 24.60 -4.48
C ALA A 76 -19.82 25.07 -5.74
N LEU A 77 -20.43 24.15 -6.50
CA LEU A 77 -21.18 24.48 -7.70
C LEU A 77 -22.58 24.99 -7.37
N THR A 78 -23.05 25.96 -8.16
CA THR A 78 -24.40 26.53 -8.04
C THR A 78 -25.24 26.34 -9.31
N ASP A 79 -24.61 26.03 -10.44
CA ASP A 79 -25.30 25.76 -11.70
C ASP A 79 -25.88 24.32 -11.70
N PRO A 80 -27.21 24.15 -11.87
CA PRO A 80 -27.85 22.84 -11.93
C PRO A 80 -27.27 21.88 -12.98
N ASP A 81 -26.86 22.37 -14.15
CA ASP A 81 -26.33 21.52 -15.23
C ASP A 81 -24.90 21.06 -14.92
N GLU A 82 -24.07 21.94 -14.35
CA GLU A 82 -22.72 21.59 -13.89
C GLU A 82 -22.76 20.64 -12.70
N ILE A 83 -23.69 20.82 -11.76
CA ILE A 83 -23.91 19.90 -10.64
C ILE A 83 -24.27 18.51 -11.17
N LYS A 84 -25.18 18.43 -12.14
CA LYS A 84 -25.60 17.15 -12.73
C LYS A 84 -24.44 16.44 -13.43
N ALA A 85 -23.62 17.17 -14.19
CA ALA A 85 -22.43 16.61 -14.85
C ALA A 85 -21.38 16.13 -13.83
N ALA A 86 -21.13 16.92 -12.77
CA ALA A 86 -20.17 16.57 -11.73
C ALA A 86 -20.63 15.37 -10.87
N LEU A 87 -21.94 15.23 -10.62
CA LEU A 87 -22.50 14.05 -9.96
C LEU A 87 -22.38 12.78 -10.82
N ALA A 88 -22.58 12.89 -12.14
CA ALA A 88 -22.37 11.78 -13.06
C ALA A 88 -20.91 11.31 -13.07
N GLU A 89 -19.96 12.25 -13.02
CA GLU A 89 -18.53 11.93 -12.88
C GLU A 89 -18.21 11.28 -11.53
N LEU A 90 -18.82 11.77 -10.45
CA LEU A 90 -18.63 11.17 -9.13
C LEU A 90 -19.10 9.72 -9.09
N ALA A 91 -20.25 9.42 -9.71
CA ALA A 91 -20.74 8.05 -9.83
C ALA A 91 -19.76 7.13 -10.59
N ARG A 92 -19.14 7.64 -11.68
CA ARG A 92 -18.13 6.89 -12.44
C ARG A 92 -16.88 6.61 -11.61
N ILE A 93 -16.39 7.60 -10.87
CA ILE A 93 -15.21 7.44 -10.00
C ILE A 93 -15.49 6.45 -8.87
N GLU A 94 -16.65 6.54 -8.22
CA GLU A 94 -17.05 5.61 -7.16
C GLU A 94 -17.20 4.17 -7.68
N MET A 95 -17.75 3.98 -8.89
CA MET A 95 -17.79 2.67 -9.54
C MET A 95 -16.38 2.09 -9.75
N ARG A 96 -15.43 2.89 -10.24
CA ARG A 96 -14.03 2.44 -10.42
C ARG A 96 -13.35 2.12 -9.09
N ARG A 97 -13.63 2.91 -8.05
CA ARG A 97 -13.14 2.64 -6.70
C ARG A 97 -13.63 1.29 -6.19
N ALA A 98 -14.92 0.99 -6.35
CA ALA A 98 -15.51 -0.28 -5.94
C ALA A 98 -14.88 -1.47 -6.68
N ILE A 99 -14.67 -1.37 -8.00
CA ILE A 99 -13.98 -2.40 -8.79
C ILE A 99 -12.56 -2.65 -8.26
N ALA A 100 -11.81 -1.59 -7.95
CA ALA A 100 -10.46 -1.71 -7.41
C ALA A 100 -10.44 -2.35 -6.01
N GLU A 101 -11.39 -1.98 -5.14
CA GLU A 101 -11.56 -2.59 -3.81
C GLU A 101 -11.90 -4.09 -3.93
N GLU A 102 -12.78 -4.47 -4.85
CA GLU A 102 -13.13 -5.87 -5.10
C GLU A 102 -11.96 -6.67 -5.66
N ALA A 103 -11.22 -6.12 -6.63
CA ALA A 103 -10.02 -6.77 -7.18
C ALA A 103 -8.98 -7.03 -6.08
N ARG A 104 -8.80 -6.07 -5.16
CA ARG A 104 -7.92 -6.22 -4.00
C ARG A 104 -8.43 -7.30 -3.04
N ARG A 105 -9.72 -7.31 -2.72
CA ARG A 105 -10.31 -8.34 -1.85
C ARG A 105 -10.18 -9.73 -2.46
N ALA A 106 -10.38 -9.86 -3.77
CA ALA A 106 -10.21 -11.12 -4.49
C ALA A 106 -8.75 -11.59 -4.45
N PHE A 107 -7.79 -10.69 -4.62
CA PHE A 107 -6.36 -11.00 -4.53
C PHE A 107 -5.93 -11.44 -3.13
N LEU A 108 -6.50 -10.86 -2.08
CA LEU A 108 -6.19 -11.18 -0.68
C LEU A 108 -6.95 -12.40 -0.14
N LYS A 109 -7.86 -12.99 -0.91
CA LYS A 109 -8.59 -14.20 -0.52
C LYS A 109 -7.66 -15.41 -0.72
N PRO A 110 -7.48 -16.28 0.30
CA PRO A 110 -6.60 -17.45 0.19
C PRO A 110 -7.13 -18.50 -0.80
#